data_AF-A0AAX2CHT3-F1
#
_entry.id   AF-A0AAX2CHT3-F1
#
_cell.length_a   1.000
_cell.length_b   1.000
_cell.length_c   1.000
_cell.angle_alpha   90.00
_cell.angle_beta   90.00
_cell.angle_gamma   90.00
#
_symmetry.space_group_name_H-M   'P 1'
#
loop_
_entity.id
_entity.type
_entity.pdbx_description
1 polymer ?
#
loop_
_entity_poly.entity_id
_entity_poly.type
_entity_poly.pdbx_seq_one_letter_code
_entity_poly.pdbx_strand_id
1 'polypeptide(L)' 'MALGTMPKRSKKEGKGETEVPLHFGVIDWIPNQYVYADEDGVVVSEKQLYEGME' A
#
# COMPACT_ATOMS: atom_id res chain seq x y z
N MET A 1 -5.59 -3.68 -5.12
CA MET A 1 -5.39 -5.14 -5.27
C MET A 1 -5.47 -5.81 -3.90
N ALA A 2 -5.72 -7.11 -3.86
CA ALA A 2 -5.69 -7.94 -2.65
C ALA A 2 -5.22 -9.35 -3.03
N LEU A 3 -4.75 -10.15 -2.07
CA LEU A 3 -4.33 -11.54 -2.32
C LEU A 3 -5.51 -12.46 -2.71
N GLY A 4 -6.74 -12.10 -2.33
CA GLY A 4 -7.93 -12.88 -2.63
C GLY A 4 -9.15 -12.44 -1.83
N THR A 5 -10.21 -13.22 -1.92
CA THR A 5 -11.50 -12.95 -1.26
C THR A 5 -11.71 -13.83 -0.03
N MET A 6 -12.36 -13.29 1.01
CA MET A 6 -12.74 -14.02 2.22
C MET A 6 -14.17 -13.64 2.62
N PRO A 7 -15.13 -14.59 2.68
CA PRO A 7 -16.53 -14.27 3.00
C PRO A 7 -16.76 -13.89 4.47
N LYS A 8 -15.86 -14.30 5.37
CA LYS A 8 -15.96 -14.00 6.80
C LYS A 8 -15.42 -12.59 7.08
N ARG A 9 -16.25 -11.75 7.70
CA ARG A 9 -15.85 -10.41 8.18
C ARG A 9 -14.80 -10.49 9.29
N SER A 10 -13.90 -9.51 9.33
CA SER A 10 -13.00 -9.26 10.47
C SER A 10 -13.73 -8.80 11.74
N LYS A 11 -13.09 -8.99 12.90
CA LYS A 11 -13.56 -8.43 14.18
C LYS A 11 -13.12 -6.98 14.31
N LYS A 12 -14.01 -6.09 14.78
CA LYS A 12 -13.75 -4.65 14.95
C LYS A 12 -13.33 -4.32 16.38
N GLU A 13 -12.14 -4.76 16.78
CA GLU A 13 -11.63 -4.61 18.15
C GLU A 13 -10.75 -3.35 18.36
N GLY A 14 -10.59 -2.51 17.34
CA GLY A 14 -9.74 -1.30 17.42
C GLY A 14 -8.23 -1.58 17.53
N LYS A 15 -7.82 -2.81 17.23
CA LYS A 15 -6.41 -3.22 17.23
C LYS A 15 -5.72 -2.84 15.92
N GLY A 16 -4.50 -2.34 16.01
CA GLY A 16 -3.66 -1.98 14.87
C GLY A 16 -2.85 -0.72 15.14
N GLU A 17 -1.88 -0.46 14.27
CA GLU A 17 -1.05 0.74 14.28
C GLU A 17 -1.22 1.47 12.94
N THR A 18 -1.03 2.78 12.94
CA THR A 18 -1.10 3.65 11.77
C THR A 18 0.21 4.41 11.62
N GLU A 19 0.57 4.82 10.40
CA GLU A 19 1.80 5.60 10.15
C GLU A 19 3.09 4.89 10.62
N VAL A 20 3.12 3.56 10.58
CA VAL A 20 4.31 2.75 10.88
C VAL A 20 4.86 2.09 9.62
N PRO A 21 6.18 1.92 9.49
CA PRO A 21 6.76 1.16 8.38
C PRO A 21 6.26 -0.29 8.35
N LEU A 22 5.93 -0.79 7.16
CA LEU A 22 5.53 -2.20 6.95
C LEU A 22 6.48 -2.89 5.98
N HIS A 23 6.65 -4.20 6.12
CA HIS A 23 7.44 -5.00 5.19
C HIS A 23 6.59 -6.16 4.64
N PHE A 24 6.21 -6.06 3.36
CA PHE A 24 5.51 -7.14 2.65
C PHE A 24 5.68 -7.00 1.14
N GLY A 25 5.55 -8.11 0.41
CA GLY A 25 5.77 -8.12 -1.04
C GLY A 25 7.21 -7.78 -1.43
N VAL A 26 8.19 -8.05 -0.54
CA VAL A 26 9.62 -7.71 -0.71
C VAL A 26 9.87 -6.19 -0.79
N ILE A 27 8.91 -5.39 -0.31
CA ILE A 27 8.95 -3.93 -0.32
C ILE A 27 8.85 -3.42 1.12
N ASP A 28 9.63 -2.39 1.43
CA ASP A 28 9.45 -1.56 2.61
C ASP A 28 8.46 -0.42 2.28
N TRP A 29 7.35 -0.40 3.02
CA TRP A 29 6.29 0.59 2.88
C TRP A 29 6.51 1.64 3.96
N ILE A 30 7.01 2.80 3.56
CA ILE A 30 7.30 3.90 4.47
C ILE A 30 6.19 4.95 4.36
N PRO A 31 5.63 5.44 5.48
CA PRO A 31 4.65 6.52 5.47
C PRO A 31 5.13 7.73 4.64
N ASN A 32 4.20 8.38 3.93
CA ASN A 32 4.43 9.52 3.03
C ASN A 32 5.16 9.24 1.70
N GLN A 33 5.45 7.98 1.37
CA GLN A 33 5.93 7.61 0.02
C GLN A 33 4.76 7.48 -0.98
N TYR A 34 5.09 7.58 -2.26
CA TYR A 34 4.17 7.43 -3.38
C TYR A 34 4.11 5.98 -3.83
N VAL A 35 2.90 5.51 -4.19
CA VAL A 35 2.66 4.17 -4.72
C VAL A 35 2.07 4.28 -6.12
N TYR A 36 2.66 3.55 -7.06
CA TYR A 36 2.17 3.40 -8.42
C TYR A 36 1.80 1.93 -8.63
N ALA A 37 0.61 1.67 -9.18
CA ALA A 37 0.12 0.31 -9.35
C ALA A 37 -0.73 0.17 -10.63
N ASP A 38 -0.44 -0.86 -11.41
CA ASP A 38 -1.13 -1.22 -12.65
C ASP A 38 -1.25 -2.75 -12.79
N GLU A 39 -1.42 -3.25 -14.02
CA GLU A 39 -1.52 -4.68 -14.30
C GLU A 39 -0.19 -5.44 -14.18
N ASP A 40 0.94 -4.76 -14.35
CA ASP A 40 2.28 -5.35 -14.30
C ASP A 40 2.81 -5.44 -12.87
N GLY A 41 2.41 -4.51 -11.99
CA GLY A 41 2.73 -4.63 -10.58
C GLY A 41 2.57 -3.36 -9.75
N VAL A 42 3.43 -3.25 -8.73
CA VAL A 42 3.42 -2.16 -7.75
C VAL A 42 4.84 -1.64 -7.55
N VAL A 43 5.00 -0.32 -7.57
CA VAL A 43 6.27 0.38 -7.31
C VAL A 43 6.04 1.45 -6.24
N VAL A 44 6.99 1.56 -5.31
CA VAL A 44 7.07 2.63 -4.31
C VAL A 44 8.17 3.62 -4.68
N SER A 45 7.95 4.90 -4.41
CA SER A 45 8.90 5.97 -4.63
C SER A 45 8.86 6.99 -3.50
N GLU A 46 10.04 7.44 -3.06
CA GLU A 46 10.17 8.57 -2.12
C GLU A 46 9.70 9.90 -2.70
N LYS A 47 9.63 10.00 -4.04
CA LYS A 47 9.28 11.23 -4.75
C LYS A 47 8.10 10.99 -5.69
N GLN A 48 7.33 12.05 -5.91
CA GLN A 48 6.34 12.06 -6.97
C GLN A 48 7.05 11.98 -8.33
N LEU A 49 6.67 11.01 -9.16
CA LEU A 49 7.27 10.72 -10.46
C LEU A 49 6.40 11.21 -11.62
N TYR A 50 5.14 11.52 -11.34
CA TYR A 50 4.21 12.09 -12.30
C TYR A 50 3.60 13.36 -11.73
N GLU A 51 3.97 14.48 -12.30
CA GLU A 51 3.25 15.75 -12.18
C GLU A 51 2.33 15.78 -13.41
N GLY A 52 1.01 15.79 -13.20
CA GLY A 52 0.06 15.72 -14.30
C GLY A 52 0.39 16.76 -15.36
N MET A 53 0.36 16.35 -16.65
CA MET A 53 0.26 17.34 -17.73
C MET A 53 -0.99 18.18 -17.46
N GLU A 54 -0.82 19.49 -17.30
CA GLU A 54 -1.89 20.47 -17.48
C GLU A 54 -2.46 20.39 -18.90
#